data_AF-A0A949NPT3-F1
#
_entry.id   AF-A0A949NPT3-F1
#
_cell.length_a   1.000
_cell.length_b   1.000
_cell.length_c   1.000
_cell.angle_alpha   90.00
_cell.angle_beta   90.00
_cell.angle_gamma   90.00
#
_symmetry.space_group_name_H-M   'P 1'
#
loop_
_entity.id
_entity.type
_entity.pdbx_description
1 polymer ?
#
loop_
_entity_poly.entity_id
_entity_poly.type
_entity_poly.pdbx_seq_one_letter_code
_entity_poly.pdbx_strand_id
1 'polypeptide(L)'
;GIYSPKPYFARVRDYLREYHPQEKNKAHFHPRYVRLHSGYAWAFPKTLVVLGVKDRARWQYWKLLLWSLFRRPGLFPMAVTFAIYGFHFRKVFHASL
;
A
#
# COMPACT_ATOMS: atom_id res chain seq x y z
N GLY A 1 -0.09 -17.37 10.42
CA GLY A 1 0.30 -17.60 9.02
C GLY A 1 1.00 -16.39 8.41
N ILE A 2 1.57 -16.56 7.21
CA ILE A 2 2.40 -15.56 6.53
C ILE A 2 1.68 -14.21 6.25
N TYR A 3 0.35 -14.23 6.18
CA TYR A 3 -0.49 -13.04 5.98
C TYR A 3 -0.89 -12.32 7.27
N SER A 4 -0.46 -12.81 8.44
CA SER A 4 -0.74 -12.08 9.68
C SER A 4 -0.08 -10.70 9.65
N PRO A 5 -0.65 -9.69 10.33
CA PRO A 5 -0.25 -8.29 10.16
C PRO A 5 1.26 -8.03 10.27
N LYS A 6 1.90 -8.49 11.34
CA LYS A 6 3.34 -8.23 11.56
C LYS A 6 4.24 -8.84 10.47
N PRO A 7 4.21 -10.16 10.19
CA PRO A 7 5.11 -10.76 9.20
C PRO A 7 4.80 -10.33 7.77
N TYR A 8 3.54 -10.03 7.43
CA TYR A 8 3.21 -9.52 6.11
C TYR A 8 3.85 -8.14 5.87
N PHE A 9 3.62 -7.19 6.78
CA PHE A 9 4.12 -5.84 6.63
C PHE A 9 5.65 -5.74 6.75
N ALA A 10 6.29 -6.64 7.51
CA ALA A 10 7.75 -6.76 7.53
C ALA A 10 8.30 -7.07 6.12
N ARG A 11 7.78 -8.14 5.48
CA ARG A 11 8.19 -8.54 4.12
C ARG A 11 7.95 -7.44 3.09
N VAL A 12 6.81 -6.76 3.17
CA VAL A 12 6.51 -5.62 2.28
C VAL A 12 7.54 -4.52 2.45
N ARG A 13 7.87 -4.15 3.69
CA ARG A 13 8.85 -3.10 3.95
C ARG A 13 10.25 -3.49 3.47
N ASP A 14 10.64 -4.74 3.67
CA ASP A 14 11.95 -5.24 3.25
C ASP A 14 12.07 -5.25 1.72
N TYR A 15 11.04 -5.73 1.02
CA TYR A 15 10.93 -5.61 -0.44
C TYR A 15 11.07 -4.16 -0.93
N LEU A 16 10.33 -3.22 -0.33
CA LEU A 16 10.38 -1.80 -0.74
C LEU A 16 11.72 -1.11 -0.43
N ARG A 17 12.50 -1.63 0.52
CA ARG A 17 13.86 -1.15 0.81
C ARG A 17 14.85 -1.58 -0.27
N GLU A 18 14.75 -2.83 -0.70
CA GLU A 18 15.69 -3.44 -1.65
C GLU A 18 15.31 -3.17 -3.11
N TYR A 19 14.04 -2.87 -3.38
CA TYR A 19 13.54 -2.64 -4.72
C TYR A 19 14.09 -1.33 -5.30
N HIS A 20 14.88 -1.44 -6.36
CA HIS A 20 15.40 -0.32 -7.15
C HIS A 20 14.66 -0.29 -8.50
N PRO A 21 13.69 0.62 -8.68
CA PRO A 21 12.99 0.74 -9.96
C PRO A 21 14.00 1.15 -11.04
N GLN A 22 14.04 0.42 -12.15
CA GLN A 22 14.87 0.79 -13.29
C GLN A 22 14.45 2.18 -13.82
N GLU A 23 15.43 3.02 -14.18
CA GLU A 23 15.31 4.46 -14.48
C GLU A 23 14.26 4.88 -15.52
N LYS A 24 13.63 3.92 -16.22
CA LYS A 24 12.65 4.15 -17.28
C LYS A 24 11.29 4.66 -16.78
N ASN A 25 10.99 4.57 -15.48
CA ASN A 25 9.78 5.15 -14.89
C ASN A 25 10.07 6.51 -14.26
N LYS A 26 10.50 7.48 -15.08
CA LYS A 26 10.24 8.87 -14.71
C LYS A 26 8.73 8.99 -14.61
N ALA A 27 8.22 9.37 -13.44
CA ALA A 27 6.80 9.63 -13.25
C ALA A 27 6.41 10.79 -14.17
N HIS A 28 6.05 10.48 -15.42
CA HIS A 28 5.52 11.44 -16.35
C HIS A 28 4.15 11.82 -15.78
N PHE A 29 4.12 12.93 -15.05
CA PHE A 29 2.91 13.52 -14.50
C PHE A 29 2.09 14.08 -15.67
N HIS A 30 1.46 13.19 -16.45
CA HIS A 30 0.68 13.60 -17.60
C HIS A 30 -0.68 14.09 -17.08
N PRO A 31 -1.12 15.32 -17.42
CA PRO A 31 -2.42 15.86 -16.97
C PRO A 31 -3.64 15.04 -17.44
N ARG A 32 -3.43 14.05 -18.32
CA ARG A 32 -4.45 13.10 -18.79
C ARG A 32 -4.73 12.01 -17.74
N TYR A 33 -3.75 11.65 -16.90
CA TYR A 33 -3.96 10.76 -15.75
C TYR A 33 -4.81 11.40 -14.67
N VAL A 34 -4.61 12.70 -14.40
CA VAL A 34 -5.41 13.47 -13.43
C VAL A 34 -6.88 13.57 -13.88
N ARG A 35 -7.12 13.76 -15.17
CA ARG A 35 -8.46 13.88 -15.76
C ARG A 35 -9.25 12.55 -15.78
N LEU A 36 -8.56 11.42 -15.94
CA LEU A 36 -9.17 10.08 -15.86
C LEU A 36 -9.48 9.65 -14.41
N HIS A 37 -8.87 10.32 -13.41
CA HIS A 37 -8.90 9.91 -12.00
C HIS A 37 -9.95 10.61 -11.12
N SER A 38 -10.77 11.55 -11.62
CA SER A 38 -11.74 12.26 -10.76
C SER A 38 -12.74 11.31 -10.09
N GLY A 39 -13.19 10.26 -10.79
CA GLY A 39 -14.00 9.17 -10.21
C GLY A 39 -13.22 8.26 -9.25
N TYR A 40 -11.90 8.19 -9.36
CA TYR A 40 -11.00 7.41 -8.51
C TYR A 40 -10.36 8.22 -7.38
N ALA A 41 -10.66 9.52 -7.27
CA ALA A 41 -10.12 10.38 -6.21
C ALA A 41 -10.46 9.86 -4.82
N TRP A 42 -11.58 9.13 -4.69
CA TRP A 42 -12.00 8.51 -3.44
C TRP A 42 -11.28 7.20 -3.10
N ALA A 43 -10.54 6.60 -4.05
CA ALA A 43 -9.89 5.31 -3.83
C ALA A 43 -8.85 5.36 -2.71
N PHE A 44 -8.00 6.40 -2.69
CA PHE A 44 -6.99 6.55 -1.64
C PHE A 44 -7.60 6.92 -0.26
N PRO A 45 -8.48 7.94 -0.13
CA PRO A 45 -9.18 8.21 1.12
C PRO A 45 -9.91 7.00 1.71
N LYS A 46 -10.52 6.17 0.85
CA LYS A 46 -11.15 4.91 1.27
C LYS A 46 -10.15 3.99 1.97
N THR A 47 -8.88 3.94 1.54
CA THR A 47 -7.84 3.16 2.24
C THR A 47 -7.53 3.71 3.63
N LEU A 48 -7.48 5.04 3.80
CA LEU A 48 -7.22 5.67 5.10
C LEU A 48 -8.29 5.27 6.12
N VAL A 49 -9.56 5.22 5.70
CA VAL A 49 -10.66 4.81 6.57
C VAL A 49 -10.69 3.29 6.79
N VAL A 50 -10.67 2.50 5.70
CA VAL A 50 -10.84 1.04 5.80
C VAL A 50 -9.64 0.37 6.45
N LEU A 51 -8.42 0.71 6.03
CA LEU A 51 -7.18 0.12 6.56
C LEU A 51 -6.63 0.89 7.76
N GLY A 52 -6.72 2.22 7.73
CA GLY A 52 -6.14 3.07 8.78
C GLY A 52 -6.98 3.20 10.04
N VAL A 53 -8.30 3.00 9.97
CA VAL A 53 -9.20 3.10 11.13
C VAL A 53 -9.83 1.75 11.47
N LYS A 54 -10.50 1.12 10.50
CA LYS A 54 -11.33 -0.07 10.74
C LYS A 54 -10.55 -1.38 10.83
N ASP A 55 -9.46 -1.54 10.09
CA ASP A 55 -8.73 -2.80 10.01
C ASP A 55 -7.87 -3.10 11.27
N ARG A 56 -7.76 -4.38 11.62
CA ARG A 56 -6.96 -4.86 12.75
C ARG A 56 -5.46 -4.62 12.60
N ALA A 57 -4.96 -4.42 11.36
CA ALA A 57 -3.56 -4.11 11.08
C ALA A 57 -3.28 -2.61 10.98
N ARG A 58 -4.18 -1.72 11.41
CA ARG A 58 -4.04 -0.25 11.33
C ARG A 58 -2.68 0.29 11.77
N TRP A 59 -2.10 -0.23 12.85
CA TRP A 59 -0.78 0.19 13.32
C TRP A 59 0.33 -0.14 12.31
N GLN A 60 0.27 -1.31 11.68
CA GLN A 60 1.22 -1.69 10.63
C GLN A 60 0.98 -0.88 9.36
N TYR A 61 -0.29 -0.60 9.02
CA TYR A 61 -0.66 0.28 7.93
C TYR A 61 -0.04 1.67 8.08
N TRP A 62 -0.30 2.37 9.20
CA TRP A 62 0.25 3.69 9.44
C TRP A 62 1.77 3.70 9.46
N LYS A 63 2.40 2.68 10.06
CA LYS A 63 3.85 2.55 10.07
C LYS A 63 4.43 2.44 8.65
N LEU A 64 3.82 1.62 7.78
CA LEU A 64 4.26 1.49 6.40
C LEU A 64 3.95 2.74 5.57
N LEU A 65 2.77 3.34 5.76
CA LEU A 65 2.31 4.52 5.04
C LEU A 65 3.26 5.70 5.29
N LEU A 66 3.52 6.03 6.57
CA LEU A 66 4.42 7.11 6.94
C LEU A 66 5.86 6.79 6.55
N TRP A 67 6.33 5.56 6.77
CA TRP A 67 7.68 5.17 6.38
C TRP A 67 7.90 5.31 4.87
N SER A 68 6.99 4.83 4.04
CA SER A 68 7.12 4.93 2.58
C SER A 68 7.01 6.37 2.10
N LEU A 69 6.13 7.18 2.68
CA LEU A 69 5.99 8.60 2.35
C LEU A 69 7.29 9.38 2.58
N PHE A 70 7.99 9.14 3.70
CA PHE A 70 9.20 9.90 4.05
C PHE A 70 10.51 9.26 3.59
N ARG A 71 10.57 7.93 3.40
CA ARG A 71 11.83 7.21 3.08
C ARG A 71 11.88 6.67 1.65
N ARG A 72 10.74 6.38 1.02
CA ARG A 72 10.66 5.81 -0.33
C ARG A 72 9.47 6.41 -1.11
N PRO A 73 9.38 7.75 -1.28
CA PRO A 73 8.19 8.41 -1.83
C PRO A 73 7.83 7.92 -3.25
N GLY A 74 8.82 7.60 -4.09
CA GLY A 74 8.58 7.03 -5.42
C GLY A 74 7.93 5.63 -5.41
N LEU A 75 7.97 4.93 -4.29
CA LEU A 75 7.33 3.63 -4.07
C LEU A 75 6.09 3.73 -3.17
N PHE A 76 5.66 4.93 -2.81
CA PHE A 76 4.47 5.14 -1.98
C PHE A 76 3.20 4.52 -2.56
N PRO A 77 2.88 4.67 -3.87
CA PRO A 77 1.72 4.01 -4.46
C PRO A 77 1.77 2.49 -4.30
N MET A 78 2.96 1.90 -4.43
CA MET A 78 3.18 0.47 -4.28
C MET A 78 2.98 0.01 -2.82
N ALA A 79 3.41 0.82 -1.84
CA ALA A 79 3.15 0.55 -0.43
C ALA A 79 1.65 0.51 -0.10
N VAL A 80 0.87 1.44 -0.66
CA VAL A 80 -0.61 1.44 -0.52
C VAL A 80 -1.21 0.19 -1.17
N THR A 81 -0.79 -0.16 -2.38
CA THR A 81 -1.25 -1.38 -3.08
C THR A 81 -0.95 -2.64 -2.28
N PHE A 82 0.26 -2.79 -1.74
CA PHE A 82 0.59 -3.94 -0.90
C PHE A 82 -0.19 -3.94 0.41
N ALA A 83 -0.49 -2.80 1.02
CA ALA A 83 -1.36 -2.77 2.19
C ALA A 83 -2.78 -3.30 1.87
N ILE A 84 -3.33 -2.94 0.71
CA ILE A 84 -4.61 -3.44 0.21
C ILE A 84 -4.53 -4.96 -0.02
N TYR A 85 -3.49 -5.45 -0.69
CA TYR A 85 -3.28 -6.90 -0.89
C TYR A 85 -3.21 -7.65 0.43
N GLY A 86 -2.47 -7.14 1.42
CA GLY A 86 -2.40 -7.73 2.75
C GLY A 86 -3.76 -7.85 3.41
N PHE A 87 -4.64 -6.85 3.25
CA PHE A 87 -6.02 -6.91 3.75
C PHE A 87 -6.84 -8.00 3.08
N HIS A 88 -6.77 -8.09 1.75
CA HIS A 88 -7.49 -9.13 1.01
C HIS A 88 -6.95 -10.53 1.30
N PHE A 89 -5.63 -10.71 1.36
CA PHE A 89 -5.02 -11.98 1.72
C PHE A 89 -5.44 -12.41 3.13
N ARG A 90 -5.47 -11.50 4.10
CA ARG A 90 -6.02 -11.82 5.43
C ARG A 90 -7.46 -12.27 5.33
N LYS A 91 -8.33 -11.57 4.59
CA LYS A 91 -9.73 -11.98 4.46
C LYS A 91 -9.89 -13.35 3.79
N VAL A 92 -9.20 -13.59 2.68
CA VAL A 92 -9.31 -14.82 1.90
C VAL A 92 -8.75 -16.01 2.68
N PHE A 93 -7.52 -15.89 3.19
CA PHE A 93 -6.82 -17.00 3.86
C PHE A 93 -7.20 -17.21 5.32
N HIS A 94 -7.98 -16.29 5.92
CA HIS A 94 -8.53 -16.45 7.27
C HIS A 94 -10.01 -16.87 7.25
N ALA A 95 -10.66 -16.87 6.08
CA ALA A 95 -11.96 -17.48 5.85
C ALA A 95 -11.87 -18.92 5.31
N SER A 96 -10.64 -19.37 4.99
CA SER A 96 -10.32 -20.73 4.50
C SER A 96 -9.57 -21.58 5.54
N LEU A 97 -9.56 -21.12 6.79
CA LEU A 97 -9.09 -21.81 8.00
C LEU A 97 -10.15 -21.62 9.08
#